data_AF-A0A382RQW7-F1
#
_entry.id   AF-A0A382RQW7-F1
#
_cell.length_a   1.000
_cell.length_b   1.000
_cell.length_c   1.000
_cell.angle_alpha   90.00
_cell.angle_beta   90.00
_cell.angle_gamma   90.00
#
_symmetry.space_group_name_H-M   'P 1'
#
loop_
_entity.id
_entity.type
_entity.pdbx_description
1 polymer ?
#
loop_
_entity_poly.entity_id
_entity_poly.type
_entity_poly.pdbx_seq_one_letter_code
_entity_poly.pdbx_strand_id
1 'polypeptide(L)'
;MKTTLQENLRARDFTIDALALPIQDLTRADWKSFVIDFTGGVEDLSRKLIKIAGASVIELDPLRMLRAVRLAKELDFTLETTTESYIKKYSSCIDLVATERIRDEFLAILSLSDSKDSLSKLDDLGLLCRIIPELHFAKEVDQPREHYWDVFNHTIESVGEVELITDRHETKQSICDVYWDDRIEEYFRWPLTLGYDRRTFVKLGALFHDIGKPYTKTNDEFGRIRFLGHDKRGAAIAGRRMKLLRFSSKAIKFVELMVGHHLRPFQLTNSSNLPARKAVYRLYRDLGIEATGILFFGLADYRAARGPLMDIEDRE
;
A
#
# COMPACT_ATOMS: atom_id res chain seq x y z
N MET A 1 10.90 -40.37 -6.62
CA MET A 1 11.53 -39.96 -7.89
C MET A 1 12.39 -38.74 -7.61
N LYS A 2 13.63 -38.68 -8.11
CA LYS A 2 14.45 -37.46 -8.07
C LYS A 2 13.89 -36.50 -9.13
N THR A 3 13.40 -35.34 -8.71
CA THR A 3 13.01 -34.25 -9.61
C THR A 3 14.23 -33.79 -10.40
N THR A 4 14.11 -33.67 -11.71
CA THR A 4 15.17 -33.15 -12.58
C THR A 4 15.38 -31.66 -12.35
N LEU A 5 16.55 -31.12 -12.75
CA LEU A 5 16.81 -29.68 -12.69
C LEU A 5 15.76 -28.89 -13.47
N GLN A 6 15.41 -29.36 -14.67
CA GLN A 6 14.41 -28.72 -15.53
C GLN A 6 13.03 -28.66 -14.87
N GLU A 7 12.58 -29.75 -14.25
CA GLU A 7 11.31 -29.77 -13.48
C GLU A 7 11.38 -28.83 -12.28
N ASN A 8 12.52 -28.75 -11.58
CA ASN A 8 12.68 -27.84 -10.45
C ASN A 8 12.59 -26.37 -10.88
N LEU A 9 13.27 -25.99 -11.97
CA LEU A 9 13.25 -24.62 -12.49
C LEU A 9 11.86 -24.22 -12.99
N ARG A 10 11.13 -25.13 -13.65
CA ARG A 10 9.72 -24.87 -14.06
C ARG A 10 8.74 -24.77 -12.90
N ALA A 11 9.09 -25.29 -11.72
CA ALA A 11 8.27 -25.20 -10.51
C ALA A 11 8.56 -23.94 -9.68
N ARG A 12 9.57 -23.14 -10.07
CA ARG A 12 9.83 -21.80 -9.50
C ARG A 12 8.67 -20.86 -9.84
N ASP A 13 8.70 -19.69 -9.26
CA ASP A 13 7.75 -18.60 -9.44
C ASP A 13 7.83 -17.97 -10.83
N PHE A 14 8.95 -17.32 -11.15
CA PHE A 14 9.08 -16.52 -12.37
C PHE A 14 10.24 -16.98 -13.23
N THR A 15 10.17 -16.73 -14.53
CA THR A 15 11.22 -17.10 -15.49
C THR A 15 12.57 -16.50 -15.08
N ILE A 16 12.58 -15.25 -14.62
CA ILE A 16 13.78 -14.54 -14.15
C ILE A 16 14.38 -15.14 -12.86
N ASP A 17 13.56 -15.82 -12.06
CA ASP A 17 13.94 -16.52 -10.82
C ASP A 17 14.23 -18.02 -11.06
N ALA A 18 14.07 -18.47 -12.30
CA ALA A 18 14.25 -19.85 -12.76
C ALA A 18 15.54 -20.05 -13.56
N LEU A 19 16.54 -19.20 -13.32
CA LEU A 19 17.89 -19.32 -13.87
C LEU A 19 18.79 -20.11 -12.91
N ALA A 20 19.67 -20.95 -13.45
CA ALA A 20 20.66 -21.68 -12.66
C ALA A 20 22.07 -21.55 -13.23
N LEU A 21 23.07 -21.58 -12.35
CA LEU A 21 24.48 -21.64 -12.73
C LEU A 21 25.13 -22.76 -11.91
N PRO A 22 25.87 -23.70 -12.53
CA PRO A 22 26.64 -24.68 -11.78
C PRO A 22 27.66 -24.00 -10.86
N ILE A 23 27.77 -24.47 -9.61
CA ILE A 23 28.63 -23.84 -8.58
C ILE A 23 30.09 -23.74 -9.06
N GLN A 24 30.57 -24.75 -9.78
CA GLN A 24 31.93 -24.78 -10.33
C GLN A 24 32.23 -23.66 -11.35
N ASP A 25 31.19 -23.06 -11.94
CA ASP A 25 31.30 -22.03 -12.96
C ASP A 25 31.13 -20.60 -12.39
N LEU A 26 30.86 -20.45 -11.08
CA LEU A 26 30.64 -19.16 -10.41
C LEU A 26 31.80 -18.17 -10.53
N THR A 27 33.05 -18.67 -10.51
CA THR A 27 34.25 -17.81 -10.52
C THR A 27 34.80 -17.59 -11.93
N ARG A 28 34.14 -18.11 -12.96
CA ARG A 28 34.60 -17.99 -14.34
C ARG A 28 34.35 -16.58 -14.87
N ALA A 29 35.28 -16.06 -15.67
CA ALA A 29 35.11 -14.77 -16.34
C ALA A 29 33.93 -14.78 -17.34
N ASP A 30 33.65 -15.94 -17.95
CA ASP A 30 32.61 -16.19 -18.95
C ASP A 30 31.36 -16.88 -18.38
N TRP A 31 31.12 -16.79 -17.06
CA TRP A 31 30.04 -17.51 -16.37
C TRP A 31 28.65 -17.37 -17.01
N LYS A 32 28.37 -16.22 -17.66
CA LYS A 32 27.09 -15.94 -18.34
C LYS A 32 26.76 -16.98 -19.41
N SER A 33 27.77 -17.54 -20.10
CA SER A 33 27.58 -18.56 -21.12
C SER A 33 27.19 -19.93 -20.56
N PHE A 34 27.28 -20.11 -19.24
CA PHE A 34 26.95 -21.35 -18.52
C PHE A 34 25.61 -21.25 -17.77
N VAL A 35 24.89 -20.14 -17.90
CA VAL A 35 23.55 -20.00 -17.33
C VAL A 35 22.61 -20.99 -18.01
N ILE A 36 21.99 -21.82 -17.17
CA ILE A 36 20.96 -22.78 -17.56
C ILE A 36 19.60 -22.07 -17.45
N ASP A 37 18.90 -21.98 -18.58
CA ASP A 37 17.59 -21.35 -18.69
C ASP A 37 16.64 -22.26 -19.49
N PHE A 38 15.70 -22.91 -18.80
CA PHE A 38 14.67 -23.75 -19.43
C PHE A 38 13.33 -23.04 -19.62
N THR A 39 13.25 -21.77 -19.21
CA THR A 39 12.00 -21.01 -19.11
C THR A 39 12.00 -19.71 -19.93
N GLY A 40 13.15 -19.31 -20.47
CA GLY A 40 13.33 -18.05 -21.19
C GLY A 40 13.57 -16.84 -20.28
N GLY A 41 14.05 -17.06 -19.05
CA GLY A 41 14.29 -16.02 -18.06
C GLY A 41 15.33 -14.98 -18.48
N VAL A 42 16.35 -15.36 -19.24
CA VAL A 42 17.38 -14.41 -19.72
C VAL A 42 16.76 -13.39 -20.68
N GLU A 43 15.87 -13.84 -21.56
CA GLU A 43 15.16 -12.98 -22.49
C GLU A 43 14.12 -12.11 -21.78
N ASP A 44 13.36 -12.68 -20.84
CA ASP A 44 12.39 -11.89 -20.07
C ASP A 44 13.08 -10.83 -19.20
N LEU A 45 14.28 -11.11 -18.68
CA LEU A 45 15.12 -10.14 -17.95
C LEU A 45 15.54 -8.98 -18.87
N SER A 46 15.93 -9.27 -20.12
CA SER A 46 16.31 -8.23 -21.09
C SER A 46 15.13 -7.33 -21.46
N ARG A 47 13.92 -7.88 -21.47
CA ARG A 47 12.67 -7.19 -21.79
C ARG A 47 11.99 -6.56 -20.56
N LYS A 48 12.57 -6.69 -19.36
CA LYS A 48 11.99 -6.22 -18.10
C LYS A 48 10.59 -6.79 -17.82
N LEU A 49 10.42 -8.10 -17.99
CA LEU A 49 9.15 -8.80 -17.80
C LEU A 49 9.14 -9.70 -16.57
N ILE A 50 8.05 -9.65 -15.81
CA ILE A 50 7.70 -10.66 -14.81
C ILE A 50 6.72 -11.64 -15.46
N LYS A 51 7.19 -12.87 -15.66
CA LYS A 51 6.44 -13.95 -16.32
C LYS A 51 6.54 -15.23 -15.50
N ILE A 52 5.43 -15.95 -15.35
CA ILE A 52 5.42 -17.23 -14.61
C ILE A 52 6.32 -18.28 -15.27
N ALA A 53 7.06 -19.04 -14.46
CA ALA A 53 7.99 -20.07 -14.95
C ALA A 53 7.30 -21.32 -15.55
N GLY A 54 6.02 -21.53 -15.22
CA GLY A 54 5.25 -22.70 -15.63
C GLY A 54 3.76 -22.57 -15.33
N ALA A 55 2.97 -23.47 -15.92
CA ALA A 55 1.51 -23.40 -15.92
C ALA A 55 0.82 -23.92 -14.63
N SER A 56 1.57 -24.34 -13.60
CA SER A 56 1.03 -24.80 -12.32
C SER A 56 1.59 -24.02 -11.12
N VAL A 57 2.28 -22.91 -11.42
CA VAL A 57 3.10 -22.17 -10.46
C VAL A 57 2.25 -21.52 -9.38
N ILE A 58 1.06 -21.01 -9.73
CA ILE A 58 0.15 -20.35 -8.79
C ILE A 58 -0.56 -21.39 -7.92
N GLU A 59 -0.98 -22.51 -8.50
CA GLU A 59 -1.64 -23.60 -7.76
C GLU A 59 -0.72 -24.22 -6.71
N LEU A 60 0.60 -24.26 -6.98
CA LEU A 60 1.61 -24.73 -6.02
C LEU A 60 1.81 -23.75 -4.85
N ASP A 61 1.80 -22.44 -5.11
CA ASP A 61 1.91 -21.41 -4.07
C ASP A 61 1.22 -20.10 -4.51
N PRO A 62 -0.04 -19.89 -4.11
CA PRO A 62 -0.80 -18.73 -4.57
C PRO A 62 -0.24 -17.38 -4.10
N LEU A 63 0.65 -17.36 -3.09
CA LEU A 63 1.34 -16.12 -2.66
C LEU A 63 2.14 -15.49 -3.80
N ARG A 64 2.57 -16.29 -4.79
CA ARG A 64 3.32 -15.83 -5.96
C ARG A 64 2.57 -14.74 -6.73
N MET A 65 1.24 -14.67 -6.65
CA MET A 65 0.46 -13.57 -7.23
C MET A 65 0.82 -12.20 -6.64
N LEU A 66 0.98 -12.12 -5.32
CA LEU A 66 1.43 -10.89 -4.65
C LEU A 66 2.90 -10.61 -4.94
N ARG A 67 3.74 -11.66 -4.93
CA ARG A 67 5.17 -11.54 -5.30
C ARG A 67 5.36 -11.00 -6.71
N ALA A 68 4.46 -11.32 -7.65
CA ALA A 68 4.52 -10.82 -9.02
C ALA A 68 4.41 -9.29 -9.04
N VAL A 69 3.48 -8.73 -8.26
CA VAL A 69 3.31 -7.28 -8.11
C VAL A 69 4.51 -6.65 -7.42
N ARG A 70 4.99 -7.27 -6.31
CA ARG A 70 6.18 -6.78 -5.61
C ARG A 70 7.40 -6.73 -6.52
N LEU A 71 7.74 -7.83 -7.19
CA LEU A 71 8.93 -7.93 -8.04
C LEU A 71 8.84 -7.02 -9.26
N ALA A 72 7.64 -6.90 -9.86
CA ALA A 72 7.42 -5.93 -10.92
C ALA A 72 7.76 -4.52 -10.44
N LYS A 73 7.34 -4.17 -9.22
CA LYS A 73 7.62 -2.85 -8.67
C LYS A 73 9.09 -2.65 -8.26
N GLU A 74 9.65 -3.61 -7.53
CA GLU A 74 11.01 -3.56 -6.99
C GLU A 74 12.08 -3.50 -8.08
N LEU A 75 11.86 -4.19 -9.21
CA LEU A 75 12.79 -4.25 -10.32
C LEU A 75 12.51 -3.21 -11.42
N ASP A 76 11.43 -2.42 -11.30
CA ASP A 76 10.93 -1.54 -12.37
C ASP A 76 10.62 -2.31 -13.68
N PHE A 77 9.90 -3.44 -13.52
CA PHE A 77 9.51 -4.37 -14.57
C PHE A 77 7.99 -4.33 -14.78
N THR A 78 7.54 -4.94 -15.87
CA THR A 78 6.10 -5.06 -16.18
C THR A 78 5.64 -6.51 -16.11
N LEU A 79 4.38 -6.73 -15.72
CA LEU A 79 3.79 -8.07 -15.76
C LEU A 79 3.43 -8.43 -17.19
N GLU A 80 3.77 -9.65 -17.61
CA GLU A 80 3.39 -10.15 -18.92
C GLU A 80 1.87 -10.41 -18.99
N THR A 81 1.22 -10.08 -20.12
CA THR A 81 -0.25 -10.08 -20.26
C THR A 81 -0.92 -11.43 -19.94
N THR A 82 -0.31 -12.54 -20.36
CA THR A 82 -0.81 -13.88 -20.04
C THR A 82 -0.69 -14.17 -18.54
N THR A 83 0.43 -13.77 -17.94
CA THR A 83 0.68 -13.86 -16.49
C THR A 83 -0.36 -13.05 -15.71
N GLU A 84 -0.68 -11.84 -16.14
CA GLU A 84 -1.75 -11.04 -15.53
C GLU A 84 -3.11 -11.72 -15.63
N SER A 85 -3.47 -12.21 -16.83
CA SER A 85 -4.74 -12.90 -17.06
C SER A 85 -4.87 -14.14 -16.20
N TYR A 86 -3.75 -14.85 -16.03
CA TYR A 86 -3.65 -16.03 -15.19
C TYR A 86 -3.79 -15.67 -13.70
N ILE A 87 -3.12 -14.62 -13.21
CA ILE A 87 -3.31 -14.12 -11.84
C ILE A 87 -4.77 -13.75 -11.59
N LYS A 88 -5.42 -13.00 -12.50
CA LYS A 88 -6.83 -12.61 -12.36
C LYS A 88 -7.74 -13.84 -12.23
N LYS A 89 -7.54 -14.84 -13.09
CA LYS A 89 -8.31 -16.09 -13.10
C LYS A 89 -8.18 -16.87 -11.78
N TYR A 90 -7.01 -16.87 -11.17
CA TYR A 90 -6.73 -17.64 -9.94
C TYR A 90 -6.66 -16.77 -8.67
N SER A 91 -7.08 -15.51 -8.74
CA SER A 91 -7.02 -14.56 -7.62
C SER A 91 -7.66 -15.09 -6.33
N SER A 92 -8.72 -15.90 -6.43
CA SER A 92 -9.36 -16.55 -5.27
C SER A 92 -8.49 -17.55 -4.53
N CYS A 93 -7.47 -18.12 -5.18
CA CYS A 93 -6.55 -19.05 -4.52
C CYS A 93 -5.70 -18.35 -3.44
N ILE A 94 -5.64 -17.01 -3.42
CA ILE A 94 -4.96 -16.28 -2.35
C ILE A 94 -5.56 -16.58 -0.97
N ASP A 95 -6.85 -16.93 -0.92
CA ASP A 95 -7.57 -17.25 0.32
C ASP A 95 -7.04 -18.55 0.98
N LEU A 96 -6.28 -19.37 0.23
CA LEU A 96 -5.62 -20.59 0.72
C LEU A 96 -4.26 -20.32 1.38
N VAL A 97 -3.71 -19.12 1.22
CA VAL A 97 -2.38 -18.77 1.72
C VAL A 97 -2.45 -18.41 3.21
N ALA A 98 -1.47 -18.87 3.97
CA ALA A 98 -1.32 -18.49 5.37
C ALA A 98 -1.28 -16.97 5.53
N THR A 99 -2.08 -16.44 6.45
CA THR A 99 -2.34 -15.01 6.53
C THR A 99 -1.10 -14.18 6.88
N GLU A 100 -0.18 -14.73 7.68
CA GLU A 100 1.11 -14.10 7.97
C GLU A 100 1.94 -13.87 6.71
N ARG A 101 1.91 -14.82 5.75
CA ARG A 101 2.61 -14.67 4.47
C ARG A 101 1.97 -13.60 3.60
N ILE A 102 0.63 -13.52 3.59
CA ILE A 102 -0.10 -12.44 2.90
C ILE A 102 0.27 -11.09 3.52
N ARG A 103 0.26 -10.99 4.86
CA ARG A 103 0.65 -9.77 5.60
C ARG A 103 2.05 -9.31 5.22
N ASP A 104 3.02 -10.21 5.25
CA ASP A 104 4.43 -9.87 5.02
C ASP A 104 4.65 -9.41 3.57
N GLU A 105 4.04 -10.11 2.61
CA GLU A 105 4.13 -9.73 1.19
C GLU A 105 3.40 -8.42 0.90
N PHE A 106 2.23 -8.20 1.52
CA PHE A 106 1.48 -6.95 1.37
C PHE A 106 2.23 -5.75 1.97
N LEU A 107 2.85 -5.91 3.15
CA LEU A 107 3.71 -4.87 3.73
C LEU A 107 4.95 -4.61 2.87
N ALA A 108 5.55 -5.65 2.29
CA ALA A 108 6.68 -5.49 1.38
C ALA A 108 6.28 -4.64 0.16
N ILE A 109 5.14 -4.93 -0.48
CA ILE A 109 4.60 -4.11 -1.58
C ILE A 109 4.37 -2.67 -1.12
N LEU A 110 3.68 -2.48 0.02
CA LEU A 110 3.35 -1.14 0.53
C LEU A 110 4.59 -0.35 0.97
N SER A 111 5.71 -1.00 1.26
CA SER A 111 6.96 -0.34 1.65
C SER A 111 7.78 0.19 0.47
N LEU A 112 7.50 -0.27 -0.76
CA LEU A 112 8.12 0.23 -1.98
C LEU A 112 7.61 1.63 -2.33
N SER A 113 8.22 2.25 -3.34
CA SER A 113 7.73 3.48 -3.97
C SER A 113 6.52 3.21 -4.85
N ASP A 114 5.84 4.29 -5.24
CA ASP A 114 4.59 4.34 -6.02
C ASP A 114 3.55 3.34 -5.51
N SER A 115 3.28 3.45 -4.19
CA SER A 115 2.33 2.59 -3.48
C SER A 115 0.92 2.66 -4.06
N LYS A 116 0.51 3.83 -4.57
CA LYS A 116 -0.76 4.03 -5.27
C LYS A 116 -0.90 3.06 -6.44
N ASP A 117 0.07 3.05 -7.34
CA ASP A 117 0.03 2.20 -8.55
C ASP A 117 0.05 0.71 -8.18
N SER A 118 0.82 0.35 -7.16
CA SER A 118 0.87 -1.02 -6.65
C SER A 118 -0.49 -1.47 -6.08
N LEU A 119 -1.18 -0.61 -5.34
CA LEU A 119 -2.52 -0.92 -4.81
C LEU A 119 -3.58 -0.99 -5.91
N SER A 120 -3.56 -0.06 -6.87
CA SER A 120 -4.42 -0.12 -8.06
C SER A 120 -4.19 -1.42 -8.84
N LYS A 121 -2.92 -1.83 -9.02
CA LYS A 121 -2.59 -3.09 -9.68
C LYS A 121 -3.10 -4.30 -8.91
N LEU A 122 -3.01 -4.30 -7.57
CA LEU A 122 -3.57 -5.36 -6.74
C LEU A 122 -5.10 -5.44 -6.87
N ASP A 123 -5.79 -4.30 -6.99
CA ASP A 123 -7.24 -4.28 -7.20
C ASP A 123 -7.63 -4.78 -8.60
N ASP A 124 -6.93 -4.33 -9.65
CA ASP A 124 -7.11 -4.77 -11.04
C ASP A 124 -6.92 -6.28 -11.21
N LEU A 125 -6.03 -6.87 -10.40
CA LEU A 125 -5.76 -8.30 -10.35
C LEU A 125 -6.77 -9.07 -9.48
N GLY A 126 -7.69 -8.39 -8.80
CA GLY A 126 -8.69 -8.99 -7.91
C GLY A 126 -8.12 -9.47 -6.56
N LEU A 127 -6.98 -8.94 -6.14
CA LEU A 127 -6.24 -9.35 -4.95
C LEU A 127 -6.48 -8.41 -3.76
N LEU A 128 -6.54 -7.09 -3.97
CA LEU A 128 -6.61 -6.11 -2.87
C LEU A 128 -7.82 -6.35 -1.94
N CYS A 129 -9.01 -6.46 -2.52
CA CYS A 129 -10.24 -6.73 -1.76
C CYS A 129 -10.31 -8.16 -1.19
N ARG A 130 -9.38 -9.07 -1.52
CA ARG A 130 -9.26 -10.37 -0.84
C ARG A 130 -8.41 -10.26 0.43
N ILE A 131 -7.38 -9.42 0.40
CA ILE A 131 -6.56 -9.10 1.57
C ILE A 131 -7.36 -8.26 2.57
N ILE A 132 -8.09 -7.26 2.08
CA ILE A 132 -8.91 -6.35 2.87
C ILE A 132 -10.34 -6.33 2.33
N PRO A 133 -11.17 -7.33 2.68
CA PRO A 133 -12.56 -7.43 2.20
C PRO A 133 -13.41 -6.21 2.47
N GLU A 134 -13.14 -5.48 3.55
CA GLU A 134 -13.91 -4.32 3.93
C GLU A 134 -13.78 -3.15 2.94
N LEU A 135 -12.71 -3.09 2.13
CA LEU A 135 -12.56 -2.08 1.06
C LEU A 135 -13.57 -2.26 -0.08
N HIS A 136 -14.10 -3.48 -0.28
CA HIS A 136 -15.10 -3.71 -1.33
C HIS A 136 -16.34 -2.83 -1.13
N PHE A 137 -16.76 -2.62 0.13
CA PHE A 137 -17.93 -1.81 0.46
C PHE A 137 -17.70 -0.31 0.28
N ALA A 138 -16.45 0.14 0.08
CA ALA A 138 -16.12 1.53 -0.20
C ALA A 138 -16.22 1.90 -1.68
N LYS A 139 -16.27 0.90 -2.58
CA LYS A 139 -16.39 1.15 -4.01
C LYS A 139 -17.75 1.76 -4.33
N GLU A 140 -17.76 2.75 -5.21
CA GLU A 140 -18.98 3.42 -5.70
C GLU A 140 -19.79 4.11 -4.58
N VAL A 141 -19.19 4.33 -3.41
CA VAL A 141 -19.82 5.10 -2.35
C VAL A 141 -19.59 6.59 -2.61
N ASP A 142 -20.65 7.27 -3.06
CA ASP A 142 -20.60 8.72 -3.27
C ASP A 142 -20.19 9.49 -2.02
N GLN A 143 -19.43 10.57 -2.25
CA GLN A 143 -18.97 11.51 -1.25
C GLN A 143 -19.60 12.90 -1.43
N PRO A 144 -19.57 13.76 -0.40
CA PRO A 144 -19.91 15.18 -0.52
C PRO A 144 -19.11 15.88 -1.64
N ARG A 145 -19.64 17.00 -2.15
CA ARG A 145 -19.13 17.72 -3.33
C ARG A 145 -17.67 18.16 -3.23
N GLU A 146 -17.15 18.26 -2.02
CA GLU A 146 -15.77 18.63 -1.73
C GLU A 146 -14.77 17.52 -2.11
N HIS A 147 -15.24 16.29 -2.38
CA HIS A 147 -14.42 15.16 -2.78
C HIS A 147 -14.55 14.88 -4.27
N TYR A 148 -13.43 14.71 -4.95
CA TYR A 148 -13.39 14.34 -6.37
C TYR A 148 -13.68 12.84 -6.59
N TRP A 149 -13.28 11.99 -5.65
CA TRP A 149 -13.31 10.53 -5.76
C TRP A 149 -14.45 9.89 -4.96
N ASP A 150 -14.83 8.66 -5.32
CA ASP A 150 -15.57 7.79 -4.40
C ASP A 150 -14.69 7.40 -3.20
N VAL A 151 -15.28 6.78 -2.17
CA VAL A 151 -14.55 6.44 -0.94
C VAL A 151 -13.35 5.52 -1.22
N PHE A 152 -13.51 4.50 -2.07
CA PHE A 152 -12.43 3.57 -2.38
C PHE A 152 -11.24 4.27 -3.05
N ASN A 153 -11.47 4.97 -4.17
CA ASN A 153 -10.40 5.64 -4.90
C ASN A 153 -9.75 6.72 -4.04
N HIS A 154 -10.53 7.45 -3.24
CA HIS A 154 -9.98 8.42 -2.28
C HIS A 154 -8.98 7.80 -1.30
N THR A 155 -9.24 6.59 -0.77
CA THR A 155 -8.28 5.91 0.13
C THR A 155 -6.99 5.53 -0.60
N ILE A 156 -7.06 5.10 -1.87
CA ILE A 156 -5.89 4.78 -2.69
C ILE A 156 -5.06 6.03 -2.99
N GLU A 157 -5.72 7.14 -3.37
CA GLU A 157 -5.08 8.43 -3.60
C GLU A 157 -4.41 8.97 -2.32
N SER A 158 -5.06 8.81 -1.17
CA SER A 158 -4.51 9.21 0.12
C SER A 158 -3.21 8.49 0.45
N VAL A 159 -3.07 7.21 0.08
CA VAL A 159 -1.79 6.49 0.22
C VAL A 159 -0.70 7.12 -0.65
N GLY A 160 -1.03 7.46 -1.90
CA GLY A 160 -0.12 8.14 -2.82
C GLY A 160 0.34 9.49 -2.30
N GLU A 161 -0.57 10.31 -1.79
CA GLU A 161 -0.24 11.62 -1.20
C GLU A 161 0.59 11.48 0.08
N VAL A 162 0.33 10.48 0.94
CA VAL A 162 1.20 10.21 2.10
C VAL A 162 2.62 9.94 1.63
N GLU A 163 2.79 9.11 0.61
CA GLU A 163 4.11 8.82 0.07
C GLU A 163 4.76 10.07 -0.49
N LEU A 164 4.07 10.82 -1.35
CA LEU A 164 4.57 12.05 -1.97
C LEU A 164 5.05 13.09 -0.96
N ILE A 165 4.30 13.29 0.13
CA ILE A 165 4.61 14.30 1.15
C ILE A 165 5.76 13.83 2.05
N THR A 166 5.90 12.52 2.27
CA THR A 166 6.84 11.96 3.25
C THR A 166 8.09 11.34 2.65
N ASP A 167 8.14 11.17 1.32
CA ASP A 167 9.28 10.64 0.57
C ASP A 167 10.07 11.78 -0.09
N ARG A 168 11.23 12.10 0.50
CA ARG A 168 12.11 13.20 0.07
C ARG A 168 13.34 12.65 -0.66
N HIS A 169 13.14 11.91 -1.75
CA HIS A 169 14.22 11.71 -2.73
C HIS A 169 14.54 13.06 -3.41
N GLU A 170 15.83 13.34 -3.64
CA GLU A 170 16.37 14.64 -4.11
C GLU A 170 15.67 15.24 -5.35
N THR A 171 14.95 14.43 -6.13
CA THR A 171 14.26 14.85 -7.37
C THR A 171 12.80 15.32 -7.17
N LYS A 172 12.16 15.09 -6.01
CA LYS A 172 10.75 15.46 -5.72
C LYS A 172 10.61 16.65 -4.77
N GLN A 173 11.66 17.47 -4.63
CA GLN A 173 11.72 18.58 -3.67
C GLN A 173 10.67 19.69 -3.92
N SER A 174 9.98 19.71 -5.06
CA SER A 174 9.16 20.85 -5.51
C SER A 174 7.63 20.68 -5.46
N ILE A 175 7.07 19.62 -4.82
CA ILE A 175 5.62 19.35 -4.94
C ILE A 175 4.81 19.83 -3.72
N CYS A 176 5.44 20.03 -2.55
CA CYS A 176 4.77 20.48 -1.33
C CYS A 176 5.71 21.35 -0.48
N ASP A 177 5.35 22.62 -0.23
CA ASP A 177 6.06 23.56 0.67
C ASP A 177 5.79 23.25 2.15
N VAL A 178 5.91 21.98 2.52
CA VAL A 178 5.69 21.49 3.88
C VAL A 178 7.01 21.56 4.63
N TYR A 179 6.99 22.15 5.82
CA TYR A 179 8.11 22.15 6.75
C TYR A 179 8.66 20.73 6.97
N TRP A 180 9.97 20.58 6.81
CA TRP A 180 10.67 19.31 6.96
C TRP A 180 12.01 19.53 7.66
N ASP A 181 12.33 18.67 8.61
CA ASP A 181 13.62 18.65 9.30
C ASP A 181 14.03 17.21 9.64
N ASP A 182 15.24 17.04 10.18
CA ASP A 182 15.79 15.73 10.53
C ASP A 182 14.93 14.97 11.55
N ARG A 183 14.17 15.67 12.40
CA ARG A 183 13.31 15.04 13.43
C ARG A 183 12.08 14.41 12.78
N ILE A 184 11.54 15.06 11.76
CA ILE A 184 10.44 14.52 10.95
C ILE A 184 10.93 13.32 10.14
N GLU A 185 12.10 13.42 9.51
CA GLU A 185 12.70 12.28 8.79
C GLU A 185 12.93 11.09 9.73
N GLU A 186 13.52 11.33 10.91
CA GLU A 186 13.75 10.30 11.93
C GLU A 186 12.43 9.67 12.38
N TYR A 187 11.38 10.46 12.58
CA TYR A 187 10.06 9.95 12.93
C TYR A 187 9.55 8.94 11.91
N PHE A 188 9.57 9.29 10.61
CA PHE A 188 9.03 8.44 9.56
C PHE A 188 9.87 7.19 9.30
N ARG A 189 11.20 7.30 9.37
CA ARG A 189 12.13 6.17 9.21
C ARG A 189 12.22 5.25 10.43
N TRP A 190 11.70 5.68 11.57
CA TRP A 190 11.76 4.88 12.79
C TRP A 190 11.06 3.53 12.62
N PRO A 191 11.72 2.40 12.92
CA PRO A 191 11.11 1.07 12.82
C PRO A 191 9.89 0.94 13.74
N LEU A 192 8.71 0.73 13.15
CA LEU A 192 7.51 0.42 13.94
C LEU A 192 7.47 -1.07 14.29
N THR A 193 7.71 -1.93 13.30
CA THR A 193 7.89 -3.38 13.45
C THR A 193 9.18 -3.83 12.75
N LEU A 194 9.56 -5.10 12.91
CA LEU A 194 10.73 -5.64 12.20
C LEU A 194 10.56 -5.44 10.69
N GLY A 195 11.54 -4.81 10.04
CA GLY A 195 11.58 -4.60 8.59
C GLY A 195 10.79 -3.41 8.05
N TYR A 196 9.94 -2.75 8.83
CA TYR A 196 9.06 -1.69 8.33
C TYR A 196 8.97 -0.48 9.27
N ASP A 197 9.07 0.70 8.67
CA ASP A 197 9.10 1.99 9.34
C ASP A 197 7.70 2.60 9.57
N ARG A 198 7.63 3.72 10.29
CA ARG A 198 6.35 4.42 10.51
C ARG A 198 5.71 4.85 9.20
N ARG A 199 6.47 5.28 8.19
CA ARG A 199 5.96 5.69 6.87
C ARG A 199 5.05 4.62 6.27
N THR A 200 5.51 3.37 6.26
CA THR A 200 4.74 2.22 5.76
C THR A 200 3.40 2.06 6.50
N PHE A 201 3.38 2.28 7.81
CA PHE A 201 2.15 2.17 8.60
C PHE A 201 1.25 3.41 8.55
N VAL A 202 1.78 4.59 8.25
CA VAL A 202 0.96 5.77 7.93
C VAL A 202 0.27 5.56 6.57
N LYS A 203 0.97 5.01 5.57
CA LYS A 203 0.36 4.53 4.31
C LYS A 203 -0.76 3.51 4.59
N LEU A 204 -0.53 2.54 5.48
CA LEU A 204 -1.56 1.58 5.86
C LEU A 204 -2.75 2.25 6.57
N GLY A 205 -2.49 3.24 7.44
CA GLY A 205 -3.52 4.07 8.07
C GLY A 205 -4.38 4.82 7.06
N ALA A 206 -3.74 5.44 6.05
CA ALA A 206 -4.43 6.13 4.96
C ALA A 206 -5.31 5.17 4.13
N LEU A 207 -4.87 3.93 3.89
CA LEU A 207 -5.70 2.94 3.21
C LEU A 207 -6.97 2.58 4.00
N PHE A 208 -6.90 2.61 5.34
CA PHE A 208 -8.01 2.24 6.22
C PHE A 208 -8.89 3.41 6.69
N HIS A 209 -8.46 4.66 6.54
CA HIS A 209 -9.01 5.77 7.33
C HIS A 209 -10.52 5.95 7.19
N ASP A 210 -11.02 5.74 5.98
CA ASP A 210 -12.40 5.92 5.59
C ASP A 210 -13.19 4.61 5.45
N ILE A 211 -12.61 3.49 5.85
CA ILE A 211 -13.25 2.17 5.75
C ILE A 211 -14.56 2.07 6.56
N GLY A 212 -14.79 3.02 7.47
CA GLY A 212 -16.04 3.17 8.22
C GLY A 212 -17.17 3.86 7.46
N LYS A 213 -16.87 4.70 6.45
CA LYS A 213 -17.86 5.54 5.75
C LYS A 213 -19.05 4.75 5.20
N PRO A 214 -18.87 3.62 4.48
CA PRO A 214 -19.98 2.86 3.90
C PRO A 214 -21.04 2.46 4.93
N TYR A 215 -20.62 2.21 6.16
CA TYR A 215 -21.50 1.72 7.20
C TYR A 215 -22.12 2.83 8.07
N THR A 216 -21.70 4.07 7.88
CA THR A 216 -22.19 5.25 8.62
C THR A 216 -22.86 6.27 7.69
N LYS A 217 -23.05 5.92 6.41
CA LYS A 217 -23.69 6.79 5.43
C LYS A 217 -25.12 7.07 5.84
N THR A 218 -25.43 8.35 6.01
CA THR A 218 -26.76 8.88 6.31
C THR A 218 -27.01 10.08 5.40
N ASN A 219 -28.28 10.39 5.14
CA ASN A 219 -28.66 11.63 4.46
C ASN A 219 -29.34 12.54 5.48
N ASP A 220 -29.00 13.82 5.47
CA ASP A 220 -29.75 14.81 6.25
C ASP A 220 -31.06 15.22 5.57
N GLU A 221 -31.82 16.09 6.24
CA GLU A 221 -33.12 16.59 5.79
C GLU A 221 -33.06 17.30 4.42
N PHE A 222 -31.88 17.73 3.98
CA PHE A 222 -31.64 18.39 2.69
C PHE A 222 -30.99 17.44 1.66
N GLY A 223 -30.93 16.14 1.96
CA GLY A 223 -30.34 15.13 1.09
C GLY A 223 -28.81 15.13 1.05
N ARG A 224 -28.13 15.84 1.98
CA ARG A 224 -26.65 15.85 2.04
C ARG A 224 -26.14 14.59 2.74
N ILE A 225 -25.14 13.97 2.14
CA ILE A 225 -24.49 12.77 2.66
C ILE A 225 -23.66 13.13 3.90
N ARG A 226 -23.79 12.35 4.97
CA ARG A 226 -23.01 12.46 6.22
C ARG A 226 -22.50 11.09 6.66
N PHE A 227 -21.30 11.10 7.23
CA PHE A 227 -20.62 9.91 7.76
C PHE A 227 -20.27 10.09 9.25
N LEU A 228 -21.27 10.27 10.10
CA LEU A 228 -21.03 10.56 11.52
C LEU A 228 -20.43 9.34 12.23
N GLY A 229 -19.27 9.53 12.88
CA GLY A 229 -18.57 8.49 13.65
C GLY A 229 -17.85 7.44 12.81
N HIS A 230 -17.61 7.71 11.51
CA HIS A 230 -16.89 6.79 10.62
C HIS A 230 -15.44 6.57 11.06
N ASP A 231 -14.81 7.57 11.68
CA ASP A 231 -13.47 7.50 12.27
C ASP A 231 -13.38 6.40 13.34
N LYS A 232 -14.29 6.42 14.32
CA LYS A 232 -14.32 5.43 15.40
C LYS A 232 -14.70 4.05 14.90
N ARG A 233 -15.69 3.97 14.00
CA ARG A 233 -16.11 2.70 13.40
C ARG A 233 -15.02 2.12 12.51
N GLY A 234 -14.36 2.96 11.73
CA GLY A 234 -13.25 2.64 10.85
C GLY A 234 -12.07 2.08 11.64
N ALA A 235 -11.70 2.72 12.76
CA ALA A 235 -10.62 2.24 13.61
C ALA A 235 -10.91 0.82 14.14
N ALA A 236 -12.14 0.57 14.60
CA ALA A 236 -12.56 -0.76 15.05
C ALA A 236 -12.58 -1.81 13.91
N ILE A 237 -12.91 -1.42 12.67
CA ILE A 237 -12.84 -2.30 11.49
C ILE A 237 -11.38 -2.62 11.16
N ALA A 238 -10.53 -1.60 11.06
CA ALA A 238 -9.10 -1.74 10.77
C ALA A 238 -8.41 -2.64 11.80
N GLY A 239 -8.66 -2.41 13.10
CA GLY A 239 -8.09 -3.23 14.17
C GLY A 239 -8.50 -4.70 14.10
N ARG A 240 -9.79 -4.99 13.82
CA ARG A 240 -10.26 -6.36 13.60
C ARG A 240 -9.59 -7.00 12.38
N ARG A 241 -9.49 -6.27 11.26
CA ARG A 241 -8.88 -6.78 10.03
C ARG A 241 -7.41 -7.07 10.22
N MET A 242 -6.66 -6.15 10.83
CA MET A 242 -5.25 -6.35 11.14
C MET A 242 -5.01 -7.49 12.14
N LYS A 243 -5.91 -7.71 13.11
CA LYS A 243 -5.84 -8.89 13.99
C LYS A 243 -6.02 -10.19 13.22
N LEU A 244 -6.96 -10.25 12.27
CA LEU A 244 -7.14 -11.39 11.38
C LEU A 244 -5.92 -11.57 10.46
N LEU A 245 -5.34 -10.47 10.00
CA LEU A 245 -4.08 -10.44 9.26
C LEU A 245 -2.83 -10.72 10.13
N ARG A 246 -3.01 -11.06 11.41
CA ARG A 246 -1.95 -11.44 12.35
C ARG A 246 -0.88 -10.36 12.56
N PHE A 247 -1.24 -9.08 12.43
CA PHE A 247 -0.34 -7.98 12.78
C PHE A 247 -0.02 -7.97 14.29
N SER A 248 1.14 -7.41 14.64
CA SER A 248 1.51 -7.20 16.04
C SER A 248 0.56 -6.20 16.72
N SER A 249 0.38 -6.32 18.04
CA SER A 249 -0.45 -5.37 18.80
C SER A 249 0.07 -3.92 18.70
N LYS A 250 1.39 -3.73 18.52
CA LYS A 250 1.98 -2.40 18.32
C LYS A 250 1.53 -1.79 17.00
N ALA A 251 1.59 -2.56 15.90
CA ALA A 251 1.12 -2.11 14.59
C ALA A 251 -0.39 -1.83 14.57
N ILE A 252 -1.19 -2.71 15.17
CA ILE A 252 -2.64 -2.54 15.28
C ILE A 252 -2.99 -1.23 15.98
N LYS A 253 -2.41 -0.98 17.16
CA LYS A 253 -2.66 0.24 17.93
C LYS A 253 -2.26 1.50 17.17
N PHE A 254 -1.14 1.46 16.44
CA PHE A 254 -0.69 2.58 15.62
C PHE A 254 -1.69 2.90 14.51
N VAL A 255 -2.13 1.90 13.75
CA VAL A 255 -3.10 2.12 12.67
C VAL A 255 -4.47 2.51 13.21
N GLU A 256 -4.95 1.90 14.30
CA GLU A 256 -6.17 2.33 14.99
C GLU A 256 -6.11 3.81 15.41
N LEU A 257 -4.94 4.29 15.88
CA LEU A 257 -4.71 5.69 16.21
C LEU A 257 -4.78 6.57 14.96
N MET A 258 -4.11 6.17 13.87
CA MET A 258 -4.15 6.89 12.59
C MET A 258 -5.58 7.04 12.07
N VAL A 259 -6.33 5.95 12.02
CA VAL A 259 -7.72 5.92 11.56
C VAL A 259 -8.66 6.65 12.52
N GLY A 260 -8.53 6.45 13.83
CA GLY A 260 -9.44 7.03 14.82
C GLY A 260 -9.26 8.53 15.04
N HIS A 261 -8.17 9.12 14.53
CA HIS A 261 -7.85 10.53 14.72
C HIS A 261 -7.56 11.29 13.42
N HIS A 262 -7.80 10.69 12.26
CA HIS A 262 -7.54 11.32 10.95
C HIS A 262 -8.30 12.64 10.76
N LEU A 263 -9.47 12.82 11.39
CA LEU A 263 -10.23 14.08 11.34
C LEU A 263 -9.67 15.20 12.24
N ARG A 264 -8.79 14.88 13.20
CA ARG A 264 -8.34 15.86 14.20
C ARG A 264 -7.64 17.09 13.59
N PRO A 265 -6.76 16.98 12.58
CA PRO A 265 -6.15 18.15 11.93
C PRO A 265 -7.20 19.16 11.44
N PHE A 266 -8.27 18.69 10.78
CA PHE A 266 -9.36 19.52 10.29
C PHE A 266 -10.21 20.16 11.39
N GLN A 267 -10.21 19.58 12.60
CA GLN A 267 -10.95 20.07 13.76
C GLN A 267 -10.15 21.07 14.60
N LEU A 268 -8.87 21.31 14.26
CA LEU A 268 -8.04 22.27 14.99
C LEU A 268 -8.41 23.73 14.68
N THR A 269 -8.98 23.99 13.51
CA THR A 269 -9.38 25.32 13.05
C THR A 269 -10.88 25.32 12.71
N ASN A 270 -11.59 26.35 13.15
CA ASN A 270 -13.01 26.55 12.80
C ASN A 270 -13.21 27.72 11.82
N SER A 271 -12.11 28.35 11.38
CA SER A 271 -12.05 29.52 10.50
C SER A 271 -10.69 29.53 9.78
N SER A 272 -10.48 30.42 8.81
CA SER A 272 -9.19 30.62 8.09
C SER A 272 -8.02 31.11 8.96
N ASN A 273 -8.12 30.98 10.28
CA ASN A 273 -7.12 31.41 11.25
C ASN A 273 -6.29 30.22 11.72
N LEU A 274 -5.04 30.48 12.12
CA LEU A 274 -4.19 29.49 12.75
C LEU A 274 -4.84 28.90 14.02
N PRO A 275 -4.59 27.61 14.32
CA PRO A 275 -5.16 26.96 15.49
C PRO A 275 -4.66 27.59 16.79
N ALA A 276 -5.53 27.70 17.78
CA ALA A 276 -5.16 28.22 19.09
C ALA A 276 -4.09 27.32 19.75
N ARG A 277 -3.10 27.92 20.46
CA ARG A 277 -2.04 27.18 21.17
C ARG A 277 -2.57 26.06 22.07
N LYS A 278 -3.71 26.30 22.74
CA LYS A 278 -4.38 25.29 23.59
C LYS A 278 -4.91 24.10 22.78
N ALA A 279 -5.36 24.30 21.54
CA ALA A 279 -5.79 23.21 20.66
C ALA A 279 -4.60 22.35 20.23
N VAL A 280 -3.49 22.98 19.81
CA VAL A 280 -2.23 22.30 19.47
C VAL A 280 -1.70 21.51 20.67
N TYR A 281 -1.66 22.12 21.86
CA TYR A 281 -1.25 21.43 23.08
C TYR A 281 -2.09 20.18 23.37
N ARG A 282 -3.43 20.26 23.22
CA ARG A 282 -4.31 19.10 23.42
C ARG A 282 -4.03 17.97 22.43
N LEU A 283 -3.72 18.30 21.17
CA LEU A 283 -3.36 17.30 20.17
C LEU A 283 -2.13 16.49 20.63
N TYR A 284 -1.04 17.18 20.95
CA TYR A 284 0.21 16.52 21.38
C TYR A 284 0.10 15.83 22.74
N ARG A 285 -0.71 16.36 23.67
CA ARG A 285 -1.01 15.69 24.93
C ARG A 285 -1.72 14.35 24.70
N ASP A 286 -2.67 14.30 23.77
CA ASP A 286 -3.49 13.12 23.53
C ASP A 286 -2.77 12.07 22.66
N LEU A 287 -1.97 12.50 21.67
CA LEU A 287 -1.37 11.63 20.66
C LEU A 287 0.15 11.43 20.82
N GLY A 288 0.79 12.23 21.67
CA GLY A 288 2.24 12.21 21.83
C GLY A 288 2.97 12.46 20.51
N ILE A 289 4.00 11.67 20.25
CA ILE A 289 4.81 11.75 19.03
C ILE A 289 4.02 11.37 17.76
N GLU A 290 2.97 10.58 17.89
CA GLU A 290 2.16 10.13 16.75
C GLU A 290 1.26 11.26 16.19
N ALA A 291 1.20 12.41 16.88
CA ALA A 291 0.65 13.64 16.33
C ALA A 291 1.34 14.05 15.02
N THR A 292 2.65 13.79 14.88
CA THR A 292 3.40 14.07 13.66
C THR A 292 2.81 13.30 12.48
N GLY A 293 2.63 11.98 12.60
CA GLY A 293 2.03 11.16 11.55
C GLY A 293 0.62 11.61 11.20
N ILE A 294 -0.20 11.95 12.20
CA ILE A 294 -1.57 12.44 12.00
C ILE A 294 -1.62 13.77 11.22
N LEU A 295 -0.71 14.70 11.50
CA LEU A 295 -0.69 16.00 10.80
C LEU A 295 -0.33 15.84 9.32
N PHE A 296 0.72 15.06 9.04
CA PHE A 296 1.13 14.75 7.67
C PHE A 296 0.09 13.92 6.92
N PHE A 297 -0.54 12.97 7.61
CA PHE A 297 -1.63 12.20 7.06
C PHE A 297 -2.85 13.10 6.77
N GLY A 298 -3.24 14.00 7.66
CA GLY A 298 -4.33 14.94 7.41
C GLY A 298 -4.08 15.85 6.19
N LEU A 299 -2.82 16.25 5.97
CA LEU A 299 -2.45 16.98 4.75
C LEU A 299 -2.58 16.11 3.49
N ALA A 300 -2.16 14.84 3.57
CA ALA A 300 -2.32 13.89 2.46
C ALA A 300 -3.79 13.66 2.11
N ASP A 301 -4.62 13.44 3.13
CA ASP A 301 -6.07 13.26 3.01
C ASP A 301 -6.73 14.49 2.36
N TYR A 302 -6.40 15.70 2.84
CA TYR A 302 -6.86 16.95 2.24
C TYR A 302 -6.54 17.05 0.74
N ARG A 303 -5.30 16.73 0.38
CA ARG A 303 -4.83 16.78 -1.00
C ARG A 303 -5.53 15.74 -1.87
N ALA A 304 -5.65 14.51 -1.37
CA ALA A 304 -6.33 13.43 -2.05
C ALA A 304 -7.82 13.71 -2.26
N ALA A 305 -8.50 14.34 -1.30
CA ALA A 305 -9.92 14.68 -1.40
C ALA A 305 -10.20 15.64 -2.58
N ARG A 306 -9.36 16.66 -2.78
CA ARG A 306 -9.52 17.64 -3.88
C ARG A 306 -9.11 17.10 -5.25
N GLY A 307 -8.18 16.14 -5.28
CA GLY A 307 -7.71 15.52 -6.53
C GLY A 307 -7.15 16.56 -7.52
N PRO A 308 -7.37 16.41 -8.84
CA PRO A 308 -6.81 17.32 -9.86
C PRO A 308 -7.41 18.74 -9.83
N LEU A 309 -8.45 18.98 -9.02
CA LEU A 309 -9.10 20.29 -8.86
C LEU A 309 -8.38 21.22 -7.86
N MET A 310 -7.23 20.80 -7.35
CA MET A 310 -6.41 21.62 -6.46
C MET A 310 -5.78 22.77 -7.27
N ASP A 311 -6.23 24.00 -7.02
CA ASP A 311 -5.66 25.21 -7.64
C ASP A 311 -4.17 25.32 -7.30
N ILE A 312 -3.40 25.94 -8.19
CA ILE A 312 -1.94 26.11 -8.02
C ILE A 312 -1.63 26.87 -6.71
N GLU A 313 -2.51 27.79 -6.30
CA GLU A 313 -2.40 28.56 -5.05
C GLU A 313 -2.66 27.72 -3.79
N ASP A 314 -3.33 26.56 -3.89
CA ASP A 314 -3.57 25.65 -2.77
C ASP A 314 -2.44 24.60 -2.59
N ARG A 315 -1.43 24.63 -3.45
CA ARG A 315 -0.25 23.74 -3.41
C ARG A 315 0.92 24.32 -2.62
N GLU A 316 0.92 25.64 -2.41
CA GLU A 316 1.84 26.42 -1.58
C GLU A 316 1.37 26.47 -0.10
#